data_AF-K1TP67-F1
#
_entry.id   AF-K1TP67-F1
#
_cell.length_a   1.000
_cell.length_b   1.000
_cell.length_c   1.000
_cell.angle_alpha   90.00
_cell.angle_beta   90.00
_cell.angle_gamma   90.00
#
_symmetry.space_group_name_H-M   'P 1'
#
loop_
_entity.id
_entity.type
_entity.pdbx_description
1 polymer ?
#
loop_
_entity_poly.entity_id
_entity_poly.type
_entity_poly.pdbx_seq_one_letter_code
_entity_poly.pdbx_strand_id
1 'polypeptide(L)'
;MDHPEGLKGVIISGTGQNPAAVVAAGKLMAKLEMIDNGPMYHSPTLDKLAFGSYNKKYDHVRTKLDWLTRDEAIVDQYIADPLCGAMATAGMFHDMMGGLQYIWKTENLNKMNKATPVYFMAGDGDPVGNYGEGVKKVYNRFLKVGCKDVKLKLYKDGRHEMLNELNKDEVYADILDWLNSKI
;
A
#
# COMPACT_ATOMS: atom_id res chain seq x y z
N MET A 1 1.22 14.03 -9.77
CA MET A 1 -0.22 14.22 -10.01
C MET A 1 -0.35 15.05 -11.26
N ASP A 2 -1.05 14.54 -12.27
CA ASP A 2 -1.27 15.28 -13.51
C ASP A 2 -2.40 16.35 -13.35
N HIS A 3 -3.12 16.33 -12.22
CA HIS A 3 -4.15 17.30 -11.80
C HIS A 3 -3.99 17.68 -10.32
N PRO A 4 -2.98 18.48 -9.94
CA PRO A 4 -2.76 18.90 -8.55
C PRO A 4 -3.77 19.94 -8.04
N GLU A 5 -4.52 20.58 -8.93
CA GLU A 5 -5.56 21.55 -8.60
C GLU A 5 -6.74 20.92 -7.85
N GLY A 6 -7.22 21.61 -6.81
CA GLY A 6 -8.45 21.24 -6.07
C GLY A 6 -8.27 20.36 -4.83
N LEU A 7 -7.10 19.77 -4.60
CA LEU A 7 -6.85 18.98 -3.39
C LEU A 7 -6.56 19.87 -2.18
N LYS A 8 -7.31 19.66 -1.09
CA LYS A 8 -7.10 20.33 0.21
C LYS A 8 -6.18 19.56 1.14
N GLY A 9 -5.98 18.26 0.87
CA GLY A 9 -5.10 17.38 1.61
C GLY A 9 -5.19 15.95 1.06
N VAL A 10 -4.26 15.09 1.46
CA VAL A 10 -4.28 13.66 1.12
C VAL A 10 -3.83 12.82 2.32
N ILE A 11 -4.59 11.75 2.60
CA ILE A 11 -4.20 10.71 3.55
C ILE A 11 -3.78 9.49 2.74
N ILE A 12 -2.58 8.98 3.01
CA ILE A 12 -1.96 7.84 2.32
C ILE A 12 -1.84 6.70 3.34
N SER A 13 -2.68 5.68 3.17
CA SER A 13 -2.73 4.50 4.04
C SER A 13 -1.96 3.31 3.46
N GLY A 14 -1.19 2.60 4.30
CA GLY A 14 -0.58 1.31 3.94
C GLY A 14 0.39 1.36 2.75
N THR A 15 1.07 2.49 2.53
CA THR A 15 1.98 2.65 1.38
C THR A 15 3.33 1.95 1.60
N GLY A 16 3.99 1.57 0.51
CA GLY A 16 5.32 1.00 0.53
C GLY A 16 6.08 1.29 -0.75
N GLN A 17 7.39 1.05 -0.71
CA GLN A 17 8.20 1.09 -1.91
C GLN A 17 9.16 -0.10 -1.98
N ASN A 18 8.89 -0.97 -2.94
CA ASN A 18 9.81 -2.03 -3.32
C ASN A 18 10.99 -1.49 -4.16
N PRO A 19 12.16 -2.16 -4.13
CA PRO A 19 13.28 -1.79 -4.99
C PRO A 19 12.88 -1.78 -6.48
N ALA A 20 13.39 -0.81 -7.25
CA ALA A 20 13.02 -0.65 -8.67
C ALA A 20 13.30 -1.91 -9.51
N ALA A 21 14.39 -2.62 -9.21
CA ALA A 21 14.72 -3.88 -9.86
C ALA A 21 13.68 -4.98 -9.59
N VAL A 22 13.16 -5.06 -8.36
CA VAL A 22 12.11 -6.02 -7.98
C VAL A 22 10.81 -5.72 -8.72
N VAL A 23 10.41 -4.45 -8.80
CA VAL A 23 9.21 -4.02 -9.55
C VAL A 23 9.38 -4.30 -11.04
N ALA A 24 10.56 -4.04 -11.63
CA ALA A 24 10.83 -4.33 -13.02
C ALA A 24 10.81 -5.84 -13.33
N ALA A 25 11.39 -6.67 -12.45
CA ALA A 25 11.34 -8.12 -12.56
C ALA A 25 9.90 -8.64 -12.46
N GLY A 26 9.12 -8.15 -11.49
CA GLY A 26 7.69 -8.49 -11.35
C GLY A 26 6.88 -8.13 -12.60
N LYS A 27 7.15 -6.96 -13.20
CA LYS A 27 6.51 -6.55 -14.45
C LYS A 27 6.85 -7.47 -15.62
N LEU A 28 8.13 -7.87 -15.74
CA LEU A 28 8.57 -8.80 -16.78
C LEU A 28 7.90 -10.17 -16.61
N MET A 29 7.87 -10.71 -15.38
CA MET A 29 7.20 -11.98 -15.08
C MET A 29 5.72 -11.93 -15.42
N ALA A 30 5.02 -10.84 -15.06
CA ALA A 30 3.62 -10.66 -15.42
C ALA A 30 3.42 -10.62 -16.94
N LYS A 31 4.32 -9.95 -17.68
CA LYS A 31 4.28 -9.95 -19.14
C LYS A 31 4.48 -11.35 -19.75
N LEU A 32 5.39 -12.15 -19.20
CA LEU A 32 5.60 -13.53 -19.67
C LEU A 32 4.35 -14.38 -19.44
N GLU A 33 3.76 -14.32 -18.25
CA GLU A 33 2.50 -15.01 -17.93
C GLU A 33 1.34 -14.59 -18.86
N MET A 34 1.29 -13.30 -19.25
CA MET A 34 0.30 -12.81 -20.23
C MET A 34 0.55 -13.34 -21.65
N ILE A 35 1.81 -13.55 -22.05
CA ILE A 35 2.14 -14.11 -23.38
C ILE A 35 1.68 -15.57 -23.44
N ASP A 36 1.93 -16.33 -22.38
CA ASP A 36 1.65 -17.76 -22.34
C ASP A 36 0.16 -18.07 -22.12
N ASN A 37 -0.52 -17.29 -21.25
CA ASN A 37 -1.88 -17.60 -20.78
C ASN A 37 -2.93 -16.53 -21.10
N GLY A 38 -2.51 -15.38 -21.65
CA GLY A 38 -3.38 -14.23 -21.92
C GLY A 38 -3.53 -13.27 -20.73
N PRO A 39 -3.98 -12.02 -20.99
CA PRO A 39 -4.03 -10.95 -19.98
C PRO A 39 -5.05 -11.17 -18.85
N MET A 40 -6.11 -11.93 -19.10
CA MET A 40 -7.18 -12.22 -18.13
C MET A 40 -6.90 -13.46 -17.27
N TYR A 41 -5.75 -14.10 -17.45
CA TYR A 41 -5.37 -15.26 -16.65
C TYR A 41 -5.10 -14.87 -15.20
N HIS A 42 -5.71 -15.59 -14.25
CA HIS A 42 -5.43 -15.47 -12.83
C HIS A 42 -4.22 -16.34 -12.48
N SER A 43 -3.05 -15.71 -12.29
CA SER A 43 -1.77 -16.44 -12.12
C SER A 43 -1.46 -16.72 -10.65
N PRO A 44 -1.50 -17.98 -10.19
CA PRO A 44 -1.11 -18.34 -8.82
C PRO A 44 0.39 -18.10 -8.57
N THR A 45 1.21 -18.15 -9.62
CA THR A 45 2.65 -17.87 -9.54
C THR A 45 2.90 -16.41 -9.17
N LEU A 46 2.23 -15.48 -9.86
CA LEU A 46 2.34 -14.04 -9.57
C LEU A 46 1.79 -13.71 -8.18
N ASP A 47 0.65 -14.30 -7.81
CA ASP A 47 0.06 -14.15 -6.48
C ASP A 47 1.02 -14.59 -5.36
N LYS A 48 1.60 -15.79 -5.49
CA LYS A 48 2.57 -16.31 -4.52
C LYS A 48 3.84 -15.47 -4.47
N LEU A 49 4.33 -14.97 -5.60
CA LEU A 49 5.51 -14.12 -5.67
C LEU A 49 5.26 -12.76 -5.01
N ALA A 50 4.08 -12.18 -5.19
CA ALA A 50 3.71 -10.89 -4.62
C ALA A 50 3.45 -10.98 -3.10
N PHE A 51 2.65 -11.95 -2.66
CA PHE A 51 2.06 -11.96 -1.31
C PHE A 51 2.53 -13.12 -0.44
N GLY A 52 3.14 -14.16 -1.00
CA GLY A 52 3.48 -15.39 -0.28
C GLY A 52 4.50 -15.25 0.84
N SER A 53 5.09 -14.07 1.02
CA SER A 53 6.01 -13.75 2.12
C SER A 53 5.40 -12.89 3.22
N TYR A 54 4.18 -12.37 3.05
CA TYR A 54 3.65 -11.29 3.89
C TYR A 54 3.33 -11.74 5.33
N ASN A 55 3.10 -13.03 5.55
CA ASN A 55 2.88 -13.58 6.88
C ASN A 55 4.16 -14.06 7.60
N LYS A 56 5.33 -14.01 6.96
CA LYS A 56 6.55 -14.69 7.47
C LYS A 56 7.08 -14.18 8.81
N LYS A 57 6.75 -12.95 9.20
CA LYS A 57 7.25 -12.34 10.44
C LYS A 57 6.28 -12.43 11.60
N TYR A 58 5.12 -13.07 11.42
CA TYR A 58 4.15 -13.21 12.50
C TYR A 58 4.28 -14.59 13.15
N ASP A 59 4.19 -14.61 14.47
CA ASP A 59 4.26 -15.86 15.24
C ASP A 59 3.00 -16.71 15.07
N HIS A 60 1.83 -16.06 14.99
CA HIS A 60 0.54 -16.71 14.80
C HIS A 60 -0.09 -16.34 13.46
N VAL A 61 -0.29 -17.36 12.61
CA VAL A 61 -0.89 -17.25 11.27
C VAL A 61 -1.87 -18.41 11.08
N ARG A 62 -3.15 -18.09 10.99
CA ARG A 62 -4.28 -18.97 10.68
C ARG A 62 -4.58 -19.02 9.18
N THR A 63 -4.43 -17.89 8.46
CA THR A 63 -4.80 -17.77 7.04
C THR A 63 -3.71 -17.09 6.19
N LYS A 64 -3.81 -17.20 4.86
CA LYS A 64 -2.93 -16.47 3.93
C LYS A 64 -3.13 -14.95 3.95
N LEU A 65 -4.20 -14.46 4.59
CA LEU A 65 -4.62 -13.05 4.61
C LEU A 65 -4.45 -12.39 5.98
N ASP A 66 -3.87 -13.08 6.96
CA ASP A 66 -3.70 -12.50 8.30
C ASP A 66 -2.83 -11.24 8.32
N TRP A 67 -1.97 -11.04 7.31
CA TRP A 67 -1.23 -9.80 7.13
C TRP A 67 -2.13 -8.56 6.91
N LEU A 68 -3.43 -8.72 6.65
CA LEU A 68 -4.36 -7.60 6.53
C LEU A 68 -4.55 -6.88 7.88
N THR A 69 -4.90 -7.59 8.94
CA THR A 69 -5.19 -7.02 10.27
C THR A 69 -4.95 -8.04 11.38
N ARG A 70 -4.69 -7.58 12.61
CA ARG A 70 -4.68 -8.45 13.80
C ARG A 70 -6.08 -8.91 14.22
N ASP A 71 -7.13 -8.26 13.75
CA ASP A 71 -8.51 -8.65 14.06
C ASP A 71 -8.93 -9.86 13.22
N GLU A 72 -8.87 -11.05 13.82
CA GLU A 72 -9.22 -12.31 13.17
C GLU A 72 -10.65 -12.33 12.63
N ALA A 73 -11.60 -11.66 13.30
CA ALA A 73 -12.99 -11.64 12.87
C ALA A 73 -13.18 -10.82 11.59
N ILE A 74 -12.37 -9.78 11.39
CA ILE A 74 -12.33 -9.01 10.14
C ILE A 74 -11.71 -9.85 9.02
N VAL A 75 -10.63 -10.59 9.30
CA VAL A 75 -10.03 -11.49 8.29
C VAL A 75 -11.04 -12.54 7.83
N ASP A 76 -11.79 -13.12 8.76
CA ASP A 76 -12.84 -14.11 8.44
C ASP A 76 -13.98 -13.48 7.62
N GLN A 77 -14.38 -12.25 7.93
CA GLN A 77 -15.36 -11.50 7.12
C GLN A 77 -14.85 -11.23 5.70
N TYR A 78 -13.60 -10.78 5.55
CA TYR A 78 -12.99 -10.55 4.23
C TYR A 78 -12.95 -11.83 3.39
N ILE A 79 -12.66 -12.98 4.00
CA ILE A 79 -12.64 -14.28 3.31
C ILE A 79 -14.05 -14.72 2.89
N ALA A 80 -15.05 -14.44 3.72
CA ALA A 80 -16.43 -14.84 3.46
C ALA A 80 -17.14 -13.93 2.44
N ASP A 81 -16.66 -12.70 2.22
CA ASP A 81 -17.26 -11.75 1.30
C ASP A 81 -16.99 -12.14 -0.18
N PRO A 82 -18.01 -12.44 -0.99
CA PRO A 82 -17.84 -12.81 -2.40
C PRO A 82 -17.29 -11.67 -3.28
N LEU A 83 -17.28 -10.43 -2.80
CA LEU A 83 -16.69 -9.28 -3.49
C LEU A 83 -15.20 -9.10 -3.19
N CYS A 84 -14.65 -9.87 -2.24
CA CYS A 84 -13.27 -9.78 -1.78
C CYS A 84 -12.44 -11.01 -2.20
N GLY A 85 -11.12 -10.92 -2.01
CA GLY A 85 -10.21 -12.06 -2.16
C GLY A 85 -9.99 -12.58 -3.58
N ALA A 86 -10.56 -11.95 -4.60
CA ALA A 86 -10.33 -12.28 -5.99
C ALA A 86 -8.84 -12.18 -6.34
N MET A 87 -8.31 -13.21 -6.99
CA MET A 87 -6.93 -13.21 -7.46
C MET A 87 -6.79 -12.18 -8.60
N ALA A 88 -5.76 -11.35 -8.57
CA ALA A 88 -5.49 -10.43 -9.66
C ALA A 88 -5.11 -11.18 -10.94
N THR A 89 -5.52 -10.64 -12.10
CA THR A 89 -5.10 -11.19 -13.40
C THR A 89 -3.65 -10.82 -13.69
N ALA A 90 -3.00 -11.54 -14.61
CA ALA A 90 -1.66 -11.25 -15.08
C ALA A 90 -1.55 -9.82 -15.66
N GLY A 91 -2.57 -9.37 -16.39
CA GLY A 91 -2.68 -7.99 -16.88
C GLY A 91 -2.74 -6.97 -15.74
N MET A 92 -3.56 -7.22 -14.72
CA MET A 92 -3.64 -6.34 -13.54
C MET A 92 -2.30 -6.27 -12.79
N PHE A 93 -1.60 -7.39 -12.60
CA PHE A 93 -0.26 -7.39 -12.01
C PHE A 93 0.74 -6.57 -12.84
N HIS A 94 0.74 -6.76 -14.16
CA HIS A 94 1.61 -6.00 -15.07
C HIS A 94 1.37 -4.49 -14.94
N ASP A 95 0.10 -4.07 -14.94
CA ASP A 95 -0.29 -2.67 -14.87
C ASP A 95 -0.01 -2.08 -13.48
N MET A 96 -0.23 -2.84 -12.41
CA MET A 96 0.15 -2.46 -11.05
C MET A 96 1.66 -2.17 -10.95
N MET A 97 2.51 -3.05 -11.50
CA MET A 97 3.96 -2.80 -11.53
C MET A 97 4.32 -1.57 -12.37
N GLY A 98 3.59 -1.34 -13.47
CA GLY A 98 3.70 -0.11 -14.25
C GLY A 98 3.35 1.15 -13.44
N GLY A 99 2.28 1.09 -12.65
CA GLY A 99 1.86 2.14 -11.73
C GLY A 99 2.91 2.42 -10.67
N LEU A 100 3.47 1.38 -10.04
CA LEU A 100 4.57 1.50 -9.07
C LEU A 100 5.81 2.17 -9.68
N GLN A 101 6.17 1.83 -10.93
CA GLN A 101 7.24 2.51 -11.66
C GLN A 101 6.92 3.97 -11.92
N TYR A 102 5.67 4.29 -12.29
CA TYR A 102 5.24 5.66 -12.56
C TYR A 102 5.30 6.52 -11.29
N ILE A 103 4.68 6.09 -10.18
CA ILE A 103 4.65 6.89 -8.93
C ILE A 103 6.04 7.03 -8.31
N TRP A 104 6.97 6.12 -8.62
CA TRP A 104 8.34 6.19 -8.14
C TRP A 104 9.25 7.10 -8.99
N LYS A 105 8.78 7.77 -10.04
CA LYS A 105 9.59 8.76 -10.77
C LYS A 105 9.59 10.11 -10.06
N THR A 106 10.76 10.73 -9.92
CA THR A 106 10.89 12.02 -9.20
C THR A 106 10.17 13.12 -9.96
N GLU A 107 10.20 13.06 -11.29
CA GLU A 107 9.51 13.96 -12.20
C GLU A 107 8.00 13.94 -11.92
N ASN A 108 7.41 12.76 -11.70
CA ASN A 108 5.98 12.61 -11.42
C ASN A 108 5.59 13.11 -10.02
N LEU A 109 6.45 12.88 -9.03
CA LEU A 109 6.28 13.44 -7.69
C LEU A 109 6.45 14.96 -7.67
N ASN A 110 7.28 15.50 -8.57
CA ASN A 110 7.48 16.94 -8.73
C ASN A 110 6.26 17.68 -9.28
N LYS A 111 5.37 16.98 -9.98
CA LYS A 111 4.09 17.55 -10.44
C LYS A 111 3.10 17.85 -9.31
N MET A 112 3.31 17.31 -8.10
CA MET A 112 2.41 17.61 -6.98
C MET A 112 2.54 19.06 -6.51
N ASN A 113 1.43 19.66 -6.10
CA ASN A 113 1.44 20.92 -5.37
C ASN A 113 2.10 20.71 -3.99
N LYS A 114 3.26 21.35 -3.79
CA LYS A 114 4.11 21.22 -2.59
C LYS A 114 3.50 21.81 -1.32
N ALA A 115 2.43 22.60 -1.47
CA ALA A 115 1.66 23.15 -0.37
C ALA A 115 0.54 22.21 0.12
N THR A 116 0.23 21.13 -0.62
CA THR A 116 -0.83 20.18 -0.21
C THR A 116 -0.40 19.44 1.05
N PRO A 117 -1.19 19.48 2.14
CA PRO A 117 -0.94 18.66 3.32
C PRO A 117 -1.03 17.17 3.01
N VAL A 118 -0.06 16.40 3.48
CA VAL A 118 0.02 14.94 3.27
C VAL A 118 0.12 14.24 4.61
N TYR A 119 -0.74 13.26 4.86
CA TYR A 119 -0.66 12.40 6.04
C TYR A 119 -0.41 10.95 5.63
N PHE A 120 0.76 10.42 5.97
CA PHE A 120 1.07 9.00 5.87
C PHE A 120 0.66 8.29 7.15
N MET A 121 -0.14 7.23 7.00
CA MET A 121 -0.51 6.33 8.09
C MET A 121 -0.30 4.87 7.68
N ALA A 122 0.30 4.09 8.56
CA ALA A 122 0.48 2.66 8.35
C ALA A 122 0.71 1.95 9.69
N GLY A 123 0.54 0.64 9.73
CA GLY A 123 1.04 -0.18 10.82
C GLY A 123 2.54 -0.42 10.70
N ASP A 124 3.27 -0.50 11.82
CA ASP A 124 4.68 -0.91 11.80
C ASP A 124 4.87 -2.43 11.64
N GLY A 125 3.80 -3.20 11.73
CA GLY A 125 3.71 -4.61 11.37
C GLY A 125 3.39 -4.87 9.89
N ASP A 126 3.08 -3.84 9.08
CA ASP A 126 2.65 -4.02 7.68
C ASP A 126 3.79 -4.47 6.75
N PRO A 127 3.72 -5.66 6.13
CA PRO A 127 4.74 -6.17 5.21
C PRO A 127 4.79 -5.38 3.90
N VAL A 128 3.68 -4.78 3.44
CA VAL A 128 3.62 -3.96 2.22
C VAL A 128 4.52 -2.74 2.37
N GLY A 129 4.42 -2.09 3.53
CA GLY A 129 5.26 -0.96 3.94
C GLY A 129 6.67 -1.34 4.38
N ASN A 130 7.10 -2.60 4.22
CA ASN A 130 8.33 -3.15 4.79
C ASN A 130 8.47 -2.81 6.29
N TYR A 131 7.41 -3.08 7.06
CA TYR A 131 7.36 -2.89 8.51
C TYR A 131 7.71 -1.43 8.91
N GLY A 132 7.07 -0.49 8.20
CA GLY A 132 7.26 0.96 8.36
C GLY A 132 8.43 1.58 7.61
N GLU A 133 9.47 0.82 7.24
CA GLU A 133 10.66 1.39 6.58
C GLU A 133 10.39 1.89 5.14
N GLY A 134 9.53 1.17 4.41
CA GLY A 134 9.04 1.59 3.10
C GLY A 134 8.22 2.88 3.19
N VAL A 135 7.37 3.02 4.21
CA VAL A 135 6.57 4.22 4.47
C VAL A 135 7.48 5.40 4.77
N LYS A 136 8.45 5.24 5.68
CA LYS A 136 9.47 6.26 6.02
C LYS A 136 10.25 6.71 4.78
N LYS A 137 10.59 5.78 3.89
CA LYS A 137 11.28 6.09 2.63
C LYS A 137 10.44 6.99 1.72
N VAL A 138 9.14 6.71 1.59
CA VAL A 138 8.21 7.55 0.80
C VAL A 138 8.03 8.91 1.47
N TYR A 139 7.80 8.95 2.78
CA TYR A 139 7.72 10.17 3.58
C TYR A 139 8.94 11.08 3.36
N ASN A 140 10.15 10.54 3.54
CA ASN A 140 11.40 11.29 3.33
C ASN A 140 11.55 11.79 1.89
N ARG A 141 11.00 11.06 0.92
CA ARG A 141 11.02 11.50 -0.47
C ARG A 141 10.13 12.72 -0.71
N PHE A 142 8.95 12.76 -0.10
CA PHE A 142 8.06 13.91 -0.17
C PHE A 142 8.74 15.16 0.42
N LEU A 143 9.40 15.02 1.57
CA LEU A 143 10.20 16.11 2.15
C LEU A 143 11.33 16.57 1.21
N LYS A 144 12.08 15.63 0.62
CA LYS A 144 13.19 15.93 -0.30
C LYS A 144 12.77 16.71 -1.55
N VAL A 145 11.55 16.49 -2.04
CA VAL A 145 11.02 17.23 -3.19
C VAL A 145 10.32 18.54 -2.80
N GLY A 146 10.44 18.96 -1.55
CA GLY A 146 9.96 20.26 -1.06
C GLY A 146 8.51 20.29 -0.57
N CYS A 147 7.84 19.14 -0.36
CA CYS A 147 6.54 19.13 0.31
C CYS A 147 6.72 19.62 1.76
N LYS A 148 5.93 20.61 2.16
CA LYS A 148 6.16 21.34 3.42
C LYS A 148 5.40 20.76 4.61
N ASP A 149 4.18 20.30 4.38
CA ASP A 149 3.27 19.79 5.41
C ASP A 149 3.06 18.30 5.20
N VAL A 150 3.95 17.51 5.81
CA VAL A 150 3.93 16.05 5.70
C VAL A 150 3.95 15.46 7.11
N LYS A 151 2.90 14.73 7.48
CA LYS A 151 2.79 13.97 8.73
C LYS A 151 3.02 12.49 8.44
N LEU A 152 3.68 11.78 9.37
CA LEU A 152 3.78 10.32 9.37
C LEU A 152 3.38 9.79 10.74
N LYS A 153 2.45 8.83 10.76
CA LYS A 153 2.11 8.03 11.94
C LYS A 153 2.30 6.55 11.60
N LEU A 154 3.09 5.87 12.41
CA LEU A 154 3.17 4.41 12.41
C LEU A 154 2.48 3.91 13.68
N TYR A 155 1.47 3.06 13.51
CA TYR A 155 0.74 2.47 14.64
C TYR A 155 1.40 1.16 15.04
N LYS A 156 1.68 1.07 16.34
CA LYS A 156 2.40 -0.06 16.91
C LYS A 156 1.63 -1.36 16.73
N ASP A 157 2.35 -2.37 16.26
CA ASP A 157 1.90 -3.74 15.97
C ASP A 157 0.78 -3.82 14.91
N GLY A 158 0.32 -2.69 14.36
CA GLY A 158 -0.71 -2.66 13.33
C GLY A 158 -0.21 -3.32 12.04
N ARG A 159 -1.09 -4.03 11.35
CA ARG A 159 -0.79 -4.62 10.04
C ARG A 159 -1.24 -3.67 8.90
N HIS A 160 -1.74 -4.19 7.78
CA HIS A 160 -1.99 -3.39 6.58
C HIS A 160 -3.25 -2.51 6.66
N GLU A 161 -4.37 -3.05 7.14
CA GLU A 161 -5.68 -2.41 7.16
C GLU A 161 -5.93 -1.65 8.47
N MET A 162 -5.22 -0.53 8.67
CA MET A 162 -5.31 0.26 9.91
C MET A 162 -6.73 0.72 10.27
N LEU A 163 -7.62 0.90 9.28
CA LEU A 163 -9.01 1.27 9.53
C LEU A 163 -9.85 0.10 10.07
N ASN A 164 -9.37 -1.14 9.94
CA ASN A 164 -9.98 -2.37 10.42
C ASN A 164 -9.11 -3.07 11.48
N GLU A 165 -8.18 -2.35 12.10
CA GLU A 165 -7.31 -2.86 13.16
C GLU A 165 -7.98 -2.82 14.54
N LEU A 166 -7.42 -3.54 15.49
CA LEU A 166 -7.90 -3.58 16.88
C LEU A 166 -7.93 -2.19 17.54
N ASN A 167 -7.00 -1.31 17.14
CA ASN A 167 -6.93 0.08 17.59
C ASN A 167 -7.56 1.08 16.60
N LYS A 168 -8.52 0.65 15.76
CA LYS A 168 -9.18 1.53 14.77
C LYS A 168 -9.74 2.84 15.35
N ASP A 169 -10.20 2.84 16.60
CA ASP A 169 -10.72 4.05 17.25
C ASP A 169 -9.61 5.12 17.42
N GLU A 170 -8.38 4.71 17.73
CA GLU A 170 -7.21 5.61 17.73
C GLU A 170 -6.95 6.15 16.32
N VAL A 171 -7.00 5.27 15.32
CA VAL A 171 -6.75 5.64 13.92
C VAL A 171 -7.80 6.64 13.42
N TYR A 172 -9.07 6.44 13.76
CA TYR A 172 -10.16 7.35 13.41
C TYR A 172 -10.01 8.71 14.10
N ALA A 173 -9.64 8.74 15.39
CA ALA A 173 -9.38 9.97 16.10
C ALA A 173 -8.21 10.76 15.48
N ASP A 174 -7.10 10.08 15.19
CA ASP A 174 -5.92 10.69 14.55
C ASP A 174 -6.22 11.25 13.14
N ILE A 175 -7.10 10.58 12.37
CA ILE A 175 -7.58 11.07 11.08
C ILE A 175 -8.45 12.30 11.26
N LEU A 176 -9.43 12.25 12.17
CA LEU A 176 -10.35 13.35 12.43
C LEU A 176 -9.62 14.60 12.91
N ASP A 177 -8.67 14.45 13.84
CA ASP A 177 -7.83 15.53 14.33
C ASP A 177 -6.99 16.14 13.21
N TRP A 178 -6.44 15.30 12.33
CA TRP A 178 -5.70 15.80 11.18
C TRP A 178 -6.62 16.58 10.23
N LEU A 179 -7.80 16.06 9.90
CA LEU A 179 -8.78 16.74 9.05
C LEU A 179 -9.17 18.10 9.63
N ASN A 180 -9.60 18.15 10.90
CA ASN A 180 -9.98 19.39 11.60
C ASN A 180 -8.84 20.43 11.65
N SER A 181 -7.59 19.98 11.63
CA SER A 181 -6.43 20.87 11.65
C SER A 181 -6.03 21.43 10.27
N LYS A 182 -6.52 20.85 9.16
CA LYS A 182 -6.05 21.13 7.79
C LYS A 182 -7.14 21.58 6.82
N ILE A 183 -8.39 21.16 7.03
CA ILE A 183 -9.51 21.32 6.11
C ILE A 183 -10.66 22.02 6.82
#